data_AF-A0A075HK89-F1
#
_entry.id   AF-A0A075HK89-F1
#
_cell.length_a   1.000
_cell.length_b   1.000
_cell.length_c   1.000
_cell.angle_alpha   90.00
_cell.angle_beta   90.00
_cell.angle_gamma   90.00
#
_symmetry.space_group_name_H-M   'P 1'
#
loop_
_entity.id
_entity.type
_entity.pdbx_description
1 polymer ?
#
loop_
_entity_poly.entity_id
_entity_poly.type
_entity_poly.pdbx_seq_one_letter_code
_entity_poly.pdbx_strand_id
1 'polypeptide(L)'
;MTMNTKERLSENHKIKLLYKTILIVSGLVILATTMYGLIESIRGYFTTGVVTVGEILVGIEWPLPYFAKPVTYLSFAIVAFWFSLVKLYQHNIHNFSNLRITLLSFMALLVAFGAAYEVLYNFTVWGALMSAEAFRGYVNPDFLNIPYPNPKIPWNLVFATKFFIALFVISSYSWLILQRRHSLGEEKVRTLKRRTVQ
;
A
#
# COMPACT_ATOMS: atom_id res chain seq x y z
N MET A 1 -31.56 16.77 17.89
CA MET A 1 -32.25 15.88 16.93
C MET A 1 -31.58 14.51 16.99
N THR A 2 -32.07 13.64 17.88
CA THR A 2 -31.48 12.31 18.14
C THR A 2 -31.97 11.32 17.10
N MET A 3 -31.08 10.96 16.18
CA MET A 3 -31.31 9.99 15.10
C MET A 3 -31.83 8.65 15.66
N ASN A 4 -32.84 8.08 15.00
CA ASN A 4 -33.54 6.87 15.45
C ASN A 4 -32.59 5.64 15.36
N THR A 5 -32.65 4.73 16.34
CA THR A 5 -31.82 3.51 16.39
C THR A 5 -31.90 2.68 15.11
N LYS A 6 -33.08 2.62 14.46
CA LYS A 6 -33.25 1.92 13.17
C LYS A 6 -32.50 2.60 12.01
N GLU A 7 -32.45 3.94 11.99
CA GLU A 7 -31.70 4.69 10.98
C GLU A 7 -30.19 4.45 11.13
N ARG A 8 -29.66 4.49 12.36
CA ARG A 8 -28.24 4.20 12.63
C ARG A 8 -27.82 2.79 12.20
N LEU A 9 -28.69 1.80 12.39
CA LEU A 9 -28.46 0.43 11.94
C LEU A 9 -28.44 0.32 10.40
N SER A 10 -29.36 1.01 9.72
CA SER A 10 -29.40 1.08 8.25
C SER A 10 -28.15 1.74 7.68
N GLU A 11 -27.71 2.86 8.25
CA GLU A 11 -26.51 3.57 7.81
C GLU A 11 -25.24 2.74 8.01
N ASN A 12 -25.07 2.11 9.18
CA ASN A 12 -23.94 1.23 9.43
C ASN A 12 -23.90 0.04 8.46
N HIS A 13 -25.07 -0.49 8.07
CA HIS A 13 -25.15 -1.53 7.05
C HIS A 13 -24.70 -1.01 5.67
N LYS A 14 -25.19 0.16 5.24
CA LYS A 14 -24.79 0.80 3.99
C LYS A 14 -23.28 1.09 3.93
N ILE A 15 -22.70 1.57 5.03
CA ILE A 15 -21.26 1.84 5.15
C ILE A 15 -20.45 0.55 5.02
N LYS A 16 -20.87 -0.53 5.68
CA LYS A 16 -20.21 -1.85 5.53
C LYS A 16 -20.28 -2.37 4.10
N LEU A 17 -21.44 -2.19 3.44
CA LEU A 17 -21.61 -2.56 2.04
C LEU A 17 -20.66 -1.77 1.14
N LEU A 18 -20.55 -0.45 1.35
CA LEU A 18 -19.62 0.42 0.62
C LEU A 18 -18.17 -0.07 0.75
N TYR A 19 -17.68 -0.30 1.97
CA TYR A 19 -16.32 -0.80 2.18
C TYR A 19 -16.10 -2.17 1.55
N LYS A 20 -17.10 -3.07 1.60
CA LYS A 20 -17.03 -4.37 0.94
C LYS A 20 -16.95 -4.24 -0.59
N THR A 21 -17.72 -3.33 -1.19
CA THR A 21 -17.65 -3.06 -2.63
C THR A 21 -16.28 -2.52 -3.03
N ILE A 22 -15.76 -1.52 -2.31
CA ILE A 22 -14.43 -0.96 -2.56
C ILE A 22 -13.36 -2.04 -2.42
N LEU A 23 -13.44 -2.90 -1.40
CA LEU A 23 -12.52 -4.02 -1.19
C LEU A 23 -12.52 -4.99 -2.37
N ILE A 24 -13.68 -5.38 -2.88
CA ILE A 24 -13.79 -6.31 -4.01
C ILE A 24 -13.25 -5.67 -5.29
N VAL A 25 -13.64 -4.44 -5.60
CA VAL A 25 -13.20 -3.74 -6.81
C VAL A 25 -11.69 -3.51 -6.79
N SER A 26 -11.15 -3.01 -5.68
CA SER A 26 -9.70 -2.82 -5.53
C SER A 26 -8.93 -4.15 -5.59
N GLY A 27 -9.46 -5.22 -4.97
CA GLY A 27 -8.88 -6.56 -5.06
C GLY A 27 -8.83 -7.09 -6.49
N LEU A 28 -9.89 -6.89 -7.27
CA LEU A 28 -9.93 -7.26 -8.69
C LEU A 28 -8.91 -6.47 -9.51
N VAL A 29 -8.76 -5.16 -9.27
CA VAL A 29 -7.74 -4.33 -9.95
C VAL A 29 -6.33 -4.80 -9.62
N ILE A 30 -6.03 -5.06 -8.34
CA ILE A 30 -4.73 -5.61 -7.93
C ILE A 30 -4.47 -6.94 -8.64
N LEU A 31 -5.44 -7.86 -8.60
CA LEU A 31 -5.31 -9.18 -9.21
C LEU A 31 -5.11 -9.09 -10.72
N ALA A 32 -5.92 -8.30 -11.43
CA ALA A 32 -5.81 -8.13 -12.88
C ALA A 32 -4.45 -7.53 -13.29
N THR A 33 -4.01 -6.47 -12.61
CA THR A 33 -2.74 -5.77 -12.93
C THR A 33 -1.52 -6.61 -12.58
N THR A 34 -1.52 -7.32 -11.45
CA THR A 34 -0.43 -8.21 -11.06
C THR A 34 -0.34 -9.44 -11.96
N MET A 35 -1.47 -10.06 -12.31
CA MET A 35 -1.49 -11.19 -13.26
C MET A 35 -0.99 -10.77 -14.63
N TYR A 36 -1.45 -9.62 -15.14
CA TYR A 36 -0.96 -9.07 -16.41
C TYR A 36 0.55 -8.83 -16.37
N GLY A 37 1.05 -8.15 -15.32
CA GLY A 37 2.48 -7.89 -15.15
C GLY A 37 3.30 -9.19 -15.09
N LEU A 38 2.84 -10.20 -14.36
CA LEU A 38 3.53 -11.49 -14.24
C LEU A 38 3.57 -12.26 -15.57
N ILE A 39 2.44 -12.35 -16.28
CA ILE A 39 2.36 -13.08 -17.56
C ILE A 39 3.31 -12.46 -18.59
N GLU A 40 3.28 -11.13 -18.72
CA GLU A 40 4.13 -10.43 -19.67
C GLU A 40 5.60 -10.45 -19.26
N SER A 41 5.91 -10.39 -17.95
CA SER A 41 7.29 -10.57 -17.48
C SER A 41 7.84 -11.97 -17.77
N ILE A 42 7.01 -13.01 -17.64
CA ILE A 42 7.39 -14.39 -18.00
C ILE A 42 7.63 -14.51 -19.51
N ARG A 43 6.76 -13.93 -20.34
CA ARG A 43 6.95 -13.88 -21.81
C ARG A 43 8.23 -13.13 -22.19
N GLY A 44 8.50 -12.01 -21.53
CA GLY A 44 9.73 -11.23 -21.70
C GLY A 44 10.99 -12.01 -21.32
N TYR A 45 10.94 -12.80 -20.24
CA TYR A 45 12.06 -13.64 -19.82
C TYR A 45 12.45 -14.67 -20.88
N PHE A 46 11.46 -15.35 -21.48
CA PHE A 46 11.72 -16.37 -22.50
C PHE A 46 12.31 -15.80 -23.80
N THR A 47 12.11 -14.52 -24.08
CA THR A 47 12.60 -13.87 -25.31
C THR A 47 13.96 -13.19 -25.13
N THR A 48 14.20 -12.52 -24.00
CA THR A 48 15.38 -11.68 -23.79
C THR A 48 16.34 -12.17 -22.71
N GLY A 49 15.91 -13.11 -21.85
CA GLY A 49 16.71 -13.63 -20.74
C GLY A 49 16.91 -12.67 -19.57
N VAL A 50 16.33 -11.47 -19.61
CA VAL A 50 16.38 -10.43 -18.56
C VAL A 50 14.95 -10.00 -18.22
N VAL A 51 14.66 -9.74 -16.95
CA VAL A 51 13.33 -9.28 -16.52
C VAL A 51 13.46 -8.01 -15.70
N THR A 52 13.00 -6.89 -16.24
CA THR A 52 12.83 -5.67 -15.44
C THR A 52 11.49 -5.71 -14.72
N VAL A 53 11.51 -5.75 -13.39
CA VAL A 53 10.30 -5.80 -12.58
C VAL A 53 9.53 -4.49 -12.73
N GLY A 54 8.27 -4.60 -13.17
CA GLY A 54 7.33 -3.49 -13.25
C GLY A 54 7.46 -2.60 -14.49
N GLU A 55 8.44 -2.82 -15.36
CA GLU A 55 8.61 -2.04 -16.60
C GLU A 55 7.36 -2.10 -17.49
N ILE A 56 6.77 -3.28 -17.64
CA ILE A 56 5.58 -3.51 -18.47
C ILE A 56 4.37 -2.70 -17.95
N LEU A 57 4.27 -2.51 -16.63
CA LEU A 57 3.18 -1.75 -16.00
C LEU A 57 3.38 -0.23 -16.10
N VAL A 58 4.58 0.21 -16.47
CA VAL A 58 4.98 1.62 -16.65
C VAL A 58 5.01 1.98 -18.14
N GLY A 59 5.31 1.01 -19.01
CA GLY A 59 5.45 1.24 -20.45
C GLY A 59 4.12 1.35 -21.22
N ILE A 60 2.99 0.94 -20.65
CA ILE A 60 1.69 1.00 -21.32
C ILE A 60 0.78 2.10 -20.76
N GLU A 61 -0.01 2.72 -21.65
CA GLU A 61 -0.99 3.76 -21.32
C GLU A 61 -2.43 3.23 -21.41
N TRP A 62 -2.72 2.20 -20.60
CA TRP A 62 -4.04 1.58 -20.52
C TRP A 62 -4.55 1.63 -19.06
N PRO A 63 -5.85 1.87 -18.78
CA PRO A 63 -7.02 1.90 -19.67
C PRO A 63 -7.41 3.27 -20.24
N LEU A 64 -6.87 4.36 -19.71
CA LEU A 64 -7.14 5.72 -20.20
C LEU A 64 -5.82 6.35 -20.65
N PRO A 65 -5.63 6.57 -21.97
CA PRO A 65 -4.46 7.27 -22.49
C PRO A 65 -4.32 8.64 -21.82
N TYR A 66 -3.08 9.08 -21.58
CA TYR A 66 -2.73 10.37 -20.95
C TYR A 66 -3.19 10.60 -19.50
N PHE A 67 -3.98 9.72 -18.89
CA PHE A 67 -4.44 9.92 -17.51
C PHE A 67 -3.51 9.26 -16.49
N ALA A 68 -3.42 7.93 -16.54
CA ALA A 68 -2.60 7.18 -15.61
C ALA A 68 -2.21 5.83 -16.21
N LYS A 69 -1.06 5.33 -15.74
CA LYS A 69 -0.51 4.05 -16.14
C LYS A 69 -0.99 2.94 -15.20
N PRO A 70 -0.99 1.66 -15.61
CA PRO A 70 -1.40 0.53 -14.79
C PRO A 70 -0.76 0.52 -13.39
N VAL A 71 0.52 0.87 -13.30
CA VAL A 71 1.24 0.99 -12.03
C VAL A 71 0.59 1.97 -11.04
N THR A 72 0.01 3.06 -11.53
CA THR A 72 -0.67 4.06 -10.71
C THR A 72 -1.95 3.47 -10.14
N TYR A 73 -2.77 2.81 -10.98
CA TYR A 73 -3.99 2.14 -10.53
C TYR A 73 -3.70 1.04 -9.53
N LEU A 74 -2.63 0.26 -9.73
CA LEU A 74 -2.16 -0.73 -8.77
C LEU A 74 -1.83 -0.09 -7.42
N SER A 75 -1.05 1.00 -7.39
CA SER A 75 -0.69 1.67 -6.12
C SER A 75 -1.91 2.21 -5.36
N PHE A 76 -2.85 2.84 -6.05
CA PHE A 76 -4.09 3.33 -5.43
C PHE A 76 -4.98 2.18 -4.96
N ALA A 77 -5.09 1.12 -5.76
CA ALA A 77 -5.88 -0.05 -5.42
C ALA A 77 -5.32 -0.74 -4.17
N ILE A 78 -4.00 -0.89 -4.00
CA ILE A 78 -3.37 -1.45 -2.80
C ILE A 78 -3.78 -0.64 -1.55
N VAL A 79 -3.68 0.69 -1.61
CA VAL A 79 -4.03 1.56 -0.47
C VAL A 79 -5.53 1.47 -0.16
N ALA A 80 -6.38 1.55 -1.18
CA ALA A 80 -7.84 1.47 -1.02
C ALA A 80 -8.30 0.10 -0.49
N PHE A 81 -7.68 -0.98 -0.98
CA PHE A 81 -7.91 -2.34 -0.53
C PHE A 81 -7.59 -2.48 0.95
N TRP A 82 -6.38 -2.08 1.35
CA TRP A 82 -5.94 -2.18 2.73
C TRP A 82 -6.80 -1.34 3.68
N PHE A 83 -7.10 -0.09 3.30
CA PHE A 83 -7.95 0.79 4.08
C PHE A 83 -9.33 0.17 4.33
N SER A 84 -9.97 -0.35 3.27
CA SER A 84 -11.28 -0.99 3.34
C SER A 84 -11.24 -2.28 4.16
N LEU A 85 -10.16 -3.07 4.04
CA LEU A 85 -9.94 -4.29 4.79
C LEU A 85 -9.88 -4.00 6.30
N VAL A 86 -9.06 -3.04 6.71
CA VAL A 86 -8.92 -2.66 8.13
C VAL A 86 -10.24 -2.14 8.69
N LYS A 87 -11.01 -1.37 7.91
CA LYS A 87 -12.33 -0.87 8.34
C LYS A 87 -13.37 -1.98 8.49
N LEU A 88 -13.41 -2.93 7.56
CA LEU A 88 -14.36 -4.05 7.60
C LEU A 88 -14.06 -5.01 8.76
N TYR A 89 -12.77 -5.30 9.00
CA TYR A 89 -12.30 -6.20 10.06
C TYR A 89 -12.01 -5.49 11.38
N GLN A 90 -12.34 -4.20 11.51
CA GLN A 90 -12.08 -3.42 12.72
C GLN A 90 -12.62 -4.12 13.97
N HIS A 91 -13.84 -4.67 13.90
CA HIS A 91 -14.46 -5.43 14.98
C HIS A 91 -13.60 -6.62 15.47
N ASN A 92 -12.93 -7.33 14.58
CA ASN A 92 -12.09 -8.46 14.96
C ASN A 92 -10.77 -7.99 15.57
N ILE A 93 -10.24 -6.86 15.09
CA ILE A 93 -9.05 -6.20 15.65
C ILE A 93 -9.31 -5.74 17.10
N HIS A 94 -10.57 -5.42 17.45
CA HIS A 94 -10.94 -5.09 18.84
C HIS A 94 -10.69 -6.23 19.83
N ASN A 95 -10.72 -7.49 19.36
CA ASN A 95 -10.60 -8.68 20.21
C ASN A 95 -9.16 -9.20 20.32
N PHE A 96 -8.18 -8.49 19.76
CA PHE A 96 -6.78 -8.91 19.84
C PHE A 96 -6.20 -8.67 21.23
N SER A 97 -5.33 -9.58 21.68
CA SER A 97 -4.59 -9.39 22.92
C SER A 97 -3.59 -8.23 22.80
N ASN A 98 -3.28 -7.57 23.92
CA ASN A 98 -2.32 -6.46 23.93
C ASN A 98 -0.98 -6.86 23.32
N LEU A 99 -0.48 -8.08 23.59
CA LEU A 99 0.76 -8.59 23.00
C LEU A 99 0.70 -8.63 21.46
N ARG A 100 -0.40 -9.11 20.87
CA ARG A 100 -0.56 -9.14 19.40
C ARG A 100 -0.60 -7.73 18.82
N ILE A 101 -1.29 -6.80 19.48
CA ILE A 101 -1.36 -5.39 19.05
C ILE A 101 0.03 -4.77 19.08
N THR A 102 0.80 -4.97 20.16
CA THR A 102 2.16 -4.43 20.29
C THR A 102 3.10 -5.01 19.25
N LEU A 103 3.07 -6.33 19.02
CA LEU A 103 3.91 -6.97 18.01
C LEU A 103 3.57 -6.49 16.60
N LEU A 104 2.29 -6.46 16.23
CA LEU A 104 1.85 -5.95 14.93
C LEU A 104 2.18 -4.47 14.75
N SER A 105 2.08 -3.67 15.81
CA SER A 105 2.44 -2.25 15.79
C SER A 105 3.93 -2.08 15.54
N PHE A 106 4.77 -2.86 16.23
CA PHE A 106 6.21 -2.84 16.02
C PHE A 106 6.60 -3.28 14.61
N MET A 107 6.01 -4.36 14.09
CA MET A 107 6.23 -4.79 12.70
C MET A 107 5.79 -3.73 11.69
N ALA A 108 4.61 -3.12 11.88
CA ALA A 108 4.11 -2.06 11.01
C ALA A 108 5.05 -0.83 11.02
N LEU A 109 5.64 -0.50 12.18
CA LEU A 109 6.62 0.57 12.29
C LEU A 109 7.92 0.25 11.52
N LEU A 110 8.44 -0.98 11.64
CA LEU A 110 9.65 -1.39 10.91
C LEU A 110 9.44 -1.36 9.40
N VAL A 111 8.29 -1.87 8.92
CA VAL A 111 7.96 -1.84 7.50
C VAL A 111 7.76 -0.39 7.02
N ALA A 112 7.11 0.47 7.81
CA ALA A 112 6.99 1.89 7.49
C ALA A 112 8.35 2.57 7.40
N PHE A 113 9.26 2.32 8.34
CA PHE A 113 10.61 2.87 8.32
C PHE A 113 11.40 2.41 7.08
N GLY A 114 11.39 1.11 6.79
CA GLY A 114 12.06 0.56 5.60
C GLY A 114 11.46 1.10 4.29
N ALA A 115 10.13 1.18 4.19
CA ALA A 115 9.47 1.76 3.03
C ALA A 115 9.78 3.26 2.87
N ALA A 116 9.84 4.02 3.96
CA ALA A 116 10.22 5.43 3.91
C ALA A 116 11.66 5.63 3.40
N TYR A 117 12.59 4.79 3.87
CA TYR A 117 13.97 4.78 3.36
C TYR A 117 13.99 4.49 1.85
N GLU A 118 13.29 3.46 1.40
CA GLU A 118 13.22 3.09 -0.02
C GLU A 118 12.60 4.20 -0.88
N VAL A 119 11.58 4.90 -0.38
CA VAL A 119 11.02 6.06 -1.09
C VAL A 119 12.07 7.15 -1.28
N LEU A 120 12.79 7.53 -0.23
CA LEU A 120 13.83 8.55 -0.29
C LEU A 120 15.00 8.12 -1.19
N TYR A 121 15.42 6.86 -1.09
CA TYR A 121 16.45 6.28 -1.94
C TYR A 121 16.05 6.35 -3.41
N ASN A 122 14.85 5.87 -3.75
CA ASN A 122 14.35 5.86 -5.12
C ASN A 122 14.22 7.29 -5.68
N PHE A 123 13.70 8.26 -4.92
CA PHE A 123 13.65 9.67 -5.35
C PHE A 123 15.04 10.27 -5.59
N THR A 124 16.01 9.95 -4.74
CA THR A 124 17.40 10.44 -4.87
C THR A 124 18.06 9.88 -6.12
N VAL A 125 17.97 8.56 -6.33
CA VAL A 125 18.52 7.90 -7.53
C VAL A 125 17.79 8.38 -8.78
N TRP A 126 16.48 8.56 -8.72
CA TRP A 126 15.69 9.05 -9.85
C TRP A 126 16.12 10.44 -10.28
N GLY A 127 16.30 11.37 -9.33
CA GLY A 127 16.81 12.71 -9.61
C GLY A 127 18.23 12.70 -10.20
N ALA A 128 19.10 11.84 -9.68
CA ALA A 128 20.47 11.70 -10.19
C ALA A 128 20.51 11.14 -11.63
N LEU A 129 19.73 10.10 -11.91
CA LEU A 129 19.65 9.50 -13.25
C LEU A 129 19.00 10.46 -14.26
N MET A 130 17.93 11.15 -13.88
CA MET A 130 17.30 12.17 -14.72
C MET A 130 18.27 13.29 -15.06
N SER A 131 19.10 13.72 -14.11
CA SER A 131 20.14 14.73 -14.34
C SER A 131 21.21 14.21 -15.31
N ALA A 132 21.65 12.96 -15.17
CA ALA A 132 22.62 12.33 -16.06
C ALA A 132 22.09 12.19 -17.50
N GLU A 133 20.84 11.77 -17.67
CA GLU A 133 20.18 11.66 -18.98
C GLU A 133 19.89 13.03 -19.60
N ALA A 134 19.67 14.07 -18.80
CA ALA A 134 19.51 15.44 -19.30
C ALA A 134 20.76 15.94 -20.03
N PHE A 135 21.96 15.57 -19.57
CA PHE A 135 23.21 15.84 -20.28
C PHE A 135 23.32 15.10 -21.62
N ARG A 136 22.59 13.99 -21.80
CA ARG A 136 22.56 13.19 -23.04
C ARG A 136 21.49 13.65 -24.03
N GLY A 137 20.65 14.62 -23.65
CA GLY A 137 19.66 15.24 -24.53
C GLY A 137 18.35 14.46 -24.69
N TYR A 138 18.18 13.32 -24.01
CA TYR A 138 16.93 12.56 -24.00
C TYR A 138 16.59 12.12 -22.58
N VAL A 139 15.50 12.66 -22.03
CA VAL A 139 15.07 12.38 -20.66
C VAL A 139 13.74 11.66 -20.70
N ASN A 140 13.76 10.35 -20.41
CA ASN A 140 12.54 9.58 -20.24
C ASN A 140 12.55 8.86 -18.88
N PRO A 141 11.70 9.29 -17.93
CA PRO A 141 11.68 8.72 -16.59
C PRO A 141 11.16 7.28 -16.56
N ASP A 142 10.44 6.84 -17.59
CA ASP A 142 9.75 5.55 -17.60
C ASP A 142 10.68 4.36 -17.82
N PHE A 143 11.84 4.58 -18.43
CA PHE A 143 12.83 3.52 -18.70
C PHE A 143 13.97 3.49 -17.68
N LEU A 144 13.93 4.37 -16.67
CA LEU A 144 14.94 4.39 -15.61
C LEU A 144 14.73 3.19 -14.68
N ASN A 145 15.78 2.40 -14.53
CA ASN A 145 15.81 1.22 -13.67
C ASN A 145 17.10 1.20 -12.82
N ILE A 146 17.06 0.43 -11.74
CA ILE A 146 18.22 0.20 -10.88
C ILE A 146 18.68 -1.26 -11.06
N PRO A 147 19.90 -1.52 -11.54
CA PRO A 147 20.44 -2.88 -11.72
C PRO A 147 20.91 -3.53 -10.41
N TYR A 148 20.92 -2.79 -9.30
CA TYR A 148 21.18 -3.33 -7.97
C TYR A 148 19.88 -3.85 -7.33
N PRO A 149 19.89 -4.96 -6.55
CA PRO A 149 21.03 -5.81 -6.20
C PRO A 149 21.39 -6.86 -7.25
N ASN A 150 20.49 -7.18 -8.19
CA ASN A 150 20.73 -8.17 -9.23
C ASN A 150 20.53 -7.57 -10.63
N PRO A 151 21.59 -7.45 -11.45
CA PRO A 151 21.51 -6.85 -12.78
C PRO A 151 20.61 -7.62 -13.77
N LYS A 152 20.34 -8.90 -13.50
CA LYS A 152 19.44 -9.72 -14.32
C LYS A 152 17.96 -9.47 -14.03
N ILE A 153 17.67 -8.85 -12.88
CA ILE A 153 16.32 -8.58 -12.40
C ILE A 153 16.24 -7.13 -11.89
N PRO A 154 16.51 -6.11 -12.74
CA PRO A 154 16.45 -4.72 -12.33
C PRO A 154 15.00 -4.34 -11.99
N TRP A 155 14.83 -3.36 -11.11
CA TRP A 155 13.52 -2.81 -10.80
C TRP A 155 13.33 -1.49 -11.52
N ASN A 156 12.17 -1.32 -12.17
CA ASN A 156 11.81 -0.03 -12.74
C ASN A 156 11.57 0.99 -11.61
N LEU A 157 12.14 2.18 -11.76
CA LEU A 157 12.20 3.16 -10.67
C LEU A 157 10.84 3.80 -10.38
N VAL A 158 10.03 4.04 -11.42
CA VAL A 158 8.66 4.54 -11.27
C VAL A 158 7.79 3.50 -10.57
N PHE A 159 7.98 2.22 -10.91
CA PHE A 159 7.29 1.11 -10.25
C PHE A 159 7.69 0.98 -8.78
N ALA A 160 8.98 0.90 -8.49
CA ALA A 160 9.51 0.78 -7.14
C ALA A 160 9.00 1.91 -6.23
N THR A 161 9.12 3.16 -6.69
CA THR A 161 8.69 4.33 -5.94
C THR A 161 7.20 4.26 -5.58
N LYS A 162 6.32 3.98 -6.55
CA LYS A 162 4.86 3.90 -6.31
C LYS A 162 4.49 2.75 -5.38
N PHE A 163 5.17 1.61 -5.52
CA PHE A 163 4.96 0.46 -4.65
C PHE A 163 5.40 0.75 -3.20
N PHE A 164 6.59 1.31 -2.99
CA PHE A 164 7.10 1.64 -1.66
C PHE A 164 6.32 2.78 -1.00
N ILE A 165 5.82 3.77 -1.75
CA ILE A 165 4.87 4.76 -1.22
C ILE A 165 3.59 4.08 -0.72
N ALA A 166 3.01 3.18 -1.51
CA ALA A 166 1.82 2.45 -1.09
C ALA A 166 2.10 1.62 0.18
N LEU A 167 3.25 0.94 0.24
CA LEU A 167 3.69 0.17 1.41
C LEU A 167 3.90 1.06 2.65
N PHE A 168 4.48 2.23 2.49
CA PHE A 168 4.66 3.22 3.55
C PHE A 168 3.31 3.68 4.12
N VAL A 169 2.35 4.01 3.24
CA VAL A 169 1.02 4.47 3.63
C VAL A 169 0.25 3.39 4.38
N ILE A 170 0.19 2.16 3.86
CA ILE A 170 -0.56 1.07 4.53
C ILE A 170 0.05 0.70 5.87
N SER A 171 1.39 0.72 5.98
CA SER A 171 2.10 0.38 7.21
C SER A 171 1.92 1.46 8.26
N SER A 172 2.08 2.73 7.87
CA SER A 172 1.84 3.88 8.75
C SER A 172 0.40 3.94 9.24
N TYR A 173 -0.58 3.70 8.35
CA TYR A 173 -2.00 3.66 8.71
C TYR A 173 -2.30 2.52 9.70
N SER A 174 -1.73 1.34 9.47
CA SER A 174 -1.89 0.19 10.38
C SER A 174 -1.31 0.49 11.76
N TRP A 175 -0.10 1.04 11.80
CA TRP A 175 0.57 1.43 13.03
C TRP A 175 -0.26 2.43 13.84
N LEU A 176 -0.77 3.48 13.20
CA LEU A 176 -1.61 4.49 13.85
C LEU A 176 -2.88 3.89 14.47
N ILE A 177 -3.55 2.97 13.77
CA ILE A 177 -4.74 2.30 14.30
C ILE A 177 -4.38 1.44 15.50
N LEU A 178 -3.32 0.64 15.40
CA LEU A 178 -2.89 -0.25 16.48
C LEU A 178 -2.49 0.52 17.73
N GLN A 179 -1.77 1.64 17.58
CA GLN A 179 -1.41 2.51 18.71
C GLN A 179 -2.63 3.12 19.41
N ARG A 180 -3.59 3.64 18.63
CA ARG A 180 -4.86 4.16 19.19
C ARG A 180 -5.63 3.09 19.95
N ARG A 181 -5.55 1.83 19.53
CA ARG A 181 -6.18 0.70 20.24
C ARG A 181 -5.45 0.37 21.53
N HIS A 182 -4.12 0.37 21.51
CA HIS A 182 -3.29 0.10 22.67
C HIS A 182 -3.55 1.13 23.79
N SER A 183 -3.56 2.43 23.46
CA SER A 183 -3.82 3.49 24.44
C SER A 183 -5.21 3.38 25.10
N LEU A 184 -6.25 3.07 24.31
CA LEU A 184 -7.61 2.83 24.82
C LEU A 184 -7.69 1.59 25.72
N GLY A 185 -6.89 0.56 25.43
CA GLY A 185 -6.79 -0.64 26.27
C GLY A 185 -6.21 -0.32 27.65
N GLU A 186 -5.12 0.44 27.69
CA GLU A 186 -4.47 0.85 28.94
C GLU A 186 -5.37 1.74 29.80
N GLU A 187 -6.09 2.69 29.20
CA GLU A 187 -7.01 3.58 29.92
C GLU A 187 -8.14 2.80 30.62
N LYS A 188 -8.69 1.78 29.96
CA LYS A 188 -9.71 0.89 30.56
C LYS A 188 -9.16 0.11 31.76
N VAL A 189 -7.93 -0.39 31.68
CA VAL A 189 -7.31 -1.10 32.81
C VAL A 189 -7.07 -0.15 34.00
N ARG A 190 -6.61 1.08 33.74
CA ARG A 190 -6.38 2.10 34.77
C ARG A 190 -7.68 2.51 35.47
N THR A 191 -8.76 2.71 34.72
CA THR A 191 -10.07 3.08 35.28
C THR A 191 -10.69 1.96 36.11
N LEU A 192 -10.54 0.69 35.68
CA LEU A 192 -10.97 -0.47 36.47
C LEU A 192 -10.22 -0.56 37.79
N LYS A 193 -8.89 -0.44 37.77
CA LYS A 193 -8.06 -0.49 39.00
C LYS A 193 -8.43 0.61 40.01
N ARG A 194 -8.82 1.81 39.55
CA ARG A 194 -9.29 2.89 40.43
C ARG A 194 -10.62 2.57 41.11
N ARG A 195 -11.53 1.84 40.43
CA ARG A 195 -12.84 1.46 40.99
C ARG A 195 -12.75 0.32 42.01
N THR A 196 -11.73 -0.53 41.95
CA THR A 196 -11.57 -1.65 42.92
C THR A 196 -10.91 -1.22 44.23
N VAL A 197 -10.37 0.00 44.29
CA VAL A 197 -9.64 0.53 45.45
C VAL A 197 -10.50 1.52 46.28
N GLN A 198 -11.69 1.86 45.80
CA GLN A 198 -12.73 2.60 46.53
C GLN A 198 -13.79 1.65 47.06
#